data_AF-A0A439L800-F1
#
_entry.id   AF-A0A439L800-F1
#
_cell.length_a   1.000
_cell.length_b   1.000
_cell.length_c   1.000
_cell.angle_alpha   90.00
_cell.angle_beta   90.00
_cell.angle_gamma   90.00
#
_symmetry.space_group_name_H-M   'P 1'
#
loop_
_entity.id
_entity.type
_entity.pdbx_description
1 polymer ?
#
loop_
_entity_poly.entity_id
_entity_poly.type
_entity_poly.pdbx_seq_one_letter_code
_entity_poly.pdbx_strand_id
1 'polypeptide(L)' 'MMKITNTGPAAHTLSHAGQEYLLAPGNSVEIALTKEEAEAIPQPFVASGEPVAAAKPEKAKADFKSGAK' A
#
# COMPACT_ATOMS: atom_id res chain seq x y z
N MET A 1 -8.37 9.26 3.64
CA MET A 1 -7.02 8.86 3.19
C MET A 1 -6.27 8.41 4.42
N MET A 2 -5.46 7.37 4.30
CA MET A 2 -4.72 6.82 5.43
C MET A 2 -3.31 7.37 5.44
N LYS A 3 -2.80 7.59 6.64
CA LYS A 3 -1.44 8.02 6.90
C LYS A 3 -0.61 6.80 7.30
N ILE A 4 0.39 6.46 6.48
CA ILE A 4 1.41 5.48 6.87
C ILE A 4 2.56 6.19 7.54
N THR A 5 2.93 5.74 8.73
CA THR A 5 4.08 6.24 9.47
C THR A 5 5.11 5.13 9.62
N ASN A 6 6.37 5.41 9.31
CA ASN A 6 7.45 4.50 9.63
C ASN A 6 7.80 4.66 11.12
N THR A 7 7.46 3.65 11.92
CA THR A 7 7.74 3.62 13.37
C THR A 7 9.06 2.90 13.69
N GLY A 8 9.78 2.45 12.66
CA GLY A 8 11.04 1.75 12.79
C GLY A 8 12.22 2.68 13.08
N PRO A 9 13.34 2.14 13.56
CA PRO A 9 14.53 2.93 13.88
C PRO A 9 15.33 3.36 12.63
N ALA A 10 15.02 2.80 11.45
CA ALA A 10 15.71 3.07 10.20
C ALA A 10 14.75 3.48 9.08
N ALA A 11 15.29 4.04 7.99
CA ALA A 11 14.51 4.32 6.80
C ALA A 11 14.14 3.01 6.09
N HIS A 12 12.86 2.84 5.78
CA HIS A 12 12.33 1.67 5.09
C HIS A 12 11.55 2.10 3.85
N THR A 13 11.61 1.26 2.82
CA THR A 13 10.81 1.44 1.60
C THR A 13 9.50 0.69 1.74
N LEU A 14 8.39 1.40 1.56
CA LEU A 14 7.05 0.83 1.44
C LEU A 14 6.65 0.81 -0.03
N SER A 15 6.41 -0.37 -0.59
CA SER A 15 5.90 -0.51 -1.95
C SER A 15 4.38 -0.72 -1.90
N HIS A 16 3.62 0.17 -2.51
CA HIS A 16 2.16 0.11 -2.55
C HIS A 16 1.62 0.62 -3.89
N ALA A 17 0.67 -0.11 -4.48
CA ALA A 17 0.04 0.22 -5.76
C ALA A 17 1.02 0.51 -6.93
N GLY A 18 2.18 -0.16 -6.95
CA GLY A 18 3.22 0.07 -7.96
C GLY A 18 4.05 1.33 -7.75
N GLN A 19 3.89 2.02 -6.61
CA GLN A 19 4.74 3.12 -6.17
C GLN A 19 5.59 2.70 -4.98
N GLU A 20 6.79 3.26 -4.89
CA GLU A 20 7.72 3.04 -3.79
C GLU A 20 7.88 4.31 -2.97
N TYR A 21 7.69 4.18 -1.66
CA TYR A 21 7.73 5.27 -0.70
C TYR A 21 8.89 5.03 0.27
N LEU A 22 9.94 5.82 0.14
CA LEU A 22 11.05 5.80 1.09
C LEU A 22 10.70 6.66 2.30
N LEU A 23 10.43 6.03 3.45
CA LEU A 23 10.05 6.73 4.68
C LEU A 23 11.17 6.61 5.70
N ALA A 24 11.68 7.74 6.16
CA ALA A 24 12.60 7.82 7.30
C ALA A 24 11.88 7.53 8.64
N PRO A 25 12.62 7.24 9.72
CA PRO A 25 12.06 7.05 11.06
C PRO A 25 11.19 8.24 11.49
N GLY A 26 9.97 7.98 11.95
CA GLY A 26 9.01 9.02 12.35
C GLY A 26 8.39 9.79 11.18
N ASN A 27 8.81 9.50 9.95
CA ASN A 27 8.23 10.14 8.76
C ASN A 27 6.97 9.42 8.33
N SER A 28 6.10 10.16 7.66
CA SER A 28 4.78 9.67 7.28
C SER A 28 4.34 10.15 5.91
N VAL A 29 3.58 9.31 5.20
CA VAL A 29 2.99 9.61 3.90
C VAL A 29 1.49 9.33 3.92
N GLU A 30 0.73 10.12 3.18
CA GLU A 30 -0.70 9.89 2.98
C GLU A 30 -0.91 9.10 1.71
N ILE A 31 -1.50 7.91 1.84
CA ILE A 31 -1.86 7.03 0.74
C ILE A 31 -3.30 6.54 0.88
N ALA A 32 -3.95 6.32 -0.25
CA ALA A 32 -5.32 5.83 -0.32
C ALA A 32 -5.34 4.31 -0.12
N LEU A 33 -5.31 3.87 1.13
CA LEU A 33 -5.38 2.45 1.49
C LEU A 33 -6.80 2.02 1.83
N THR A 34 -7.14 0.83 1.37
CA THR A 34 -8.33 0.11 1.86
C THR A 34 -8.09 -0.46 3.25
N LYS A 35 -9.15 -0.89 3.93
CA LYS A 35 -9.03 -1.51 5.25
C LYS A 35 -8.14 -2.77 5.21
N GLU A 36 -8.32 -3.63 4.21
CA GLU A 36 -7.53 -4.85 4.03
C GLU A 36 -6.05 -4.54 3.78
N GLU A 37 -5.76 -3.52 2.97
CA GLU A 37 -4.38 -3.12 2.71
C GLU A 37 -3.71 -2.52 3.93
N ALA A 38 -4.43 -1.72 4.73
CA ALA A 38 -3.94 -1.16 5.98
C ALA A 38 -3.55 -2.25 7.00
N GLU A 39 -4.31 -3.34 7.05
CA GLU A 39 -4.01 -4.52 7.88
C GLU A 39 -2.86 -5.36 7.29
N ALA A 40 -2.65 -5.31 5.97
CA ALA A 40 -1.55 -5.98 5.28
C ALA A 40 -0.24 -5.17 5.25
N ILE A 41 -0.24 -3.93 5.76
CA ILE A 41 0.98 -3.11 5.83
C ILE A 41 2.02 -3.82 6.70
N PRO A 42 3.23 -4.09 6.18
CA PRO A 42 4.26 -4.76 6.95
C PRO A 42 4.84 -3.84 8.02
N GLN A 43 5.22 -4.40 9.17
CA GLN A 43 6.03 -3.66 10.14
C GLN A 43 7.39 -3.30 9.52
N PRO A 44 7.96 -2.12 9.83
CA PRO A 44 7.60 -1.23 10.93
C PRO A 44 6.64 -0.08 10.54
N PHE A 45 5.93 -0.21 9.43
CA PHE A 45 4.96 0.79 9.02
C PHE A 45 3.64 0.61 9.77
N VAL A 46 3.02 1.73 10.13
CA VAL A 46 1.71 1.75 10.80
C VAL A 46 0.77 2.63 10.00
N ALA A 47 -0.36 2.06 9.59
CA ALA A 47 -1.45 2.79 8.97
C ALA A 47 -2.36 3.40 10.04
N SER A 48 -2.69 4.68 9.90
CA SER A 48 -3.64 5.36 10.79
C SER A 48 -4.51 6.34 10.00
N GLY A 49 -5.77 6.51 10.39
CA GLY A 49 -6.73 7.37 9.69
C GLY A 49 -7.86 6.58 9.03
N GLU A 50 -8.63 7.27 8.18
CA GLU A 50 -9.81 6.68 7.55
C GLU A 50 -9.45 5.90 6.28
N PRO A 51 -9.78 4.58 6.23
CA PRO A 51 -9.58 3.78 5.04
C PRO A 51 -10.44 4.32 3.92
N VAL A 52 -9.90 4.29 2.69
CA VAL A 52 -10.74 4.53 1.53
C VAL A 52 -11.67 3.33 1.36
N ALA A 53 -12.91 3.60 0.93
CA ALA A 53 -13.80 2.53 0.54
C ALA A 53 -13.09 1.68 -0.51
N ALA A 54 -12.99 0.38 -0.27
CA ALA A 54 -12.45 -0.54 -1.26
C ALA A 54 -13.26 -0.35 -2.53
N ALA A 55 -12.67 0.33 -3.52
CA ALA A 55 -13.20 0.28 -4.87
C ALA A 55 -13.22 -1.21 -5.20
N LYS A 56 -14.42 -1.78 -5.34
CA LYS A 56 -14.60 -3.17 -5.79
C LYS A 56 -13.53 -3.41 -6.85
N PRO A 57 -12.69 -4.45 -6.72
CA PRO A 57 -11.60 -4.69 -7.65
C PRO A 57 -12.18 -4.93 -9.04
N GLU A 58 -12.38 -3.85 -9.79
CA GLU A 58 -12.69 -3.93 -11.20
C GLU A 58 -11.34 -3.95 -11.91
N LYS A 59 -10.91 -5.17 -12.27
CA LYS A 59 -9.81 -5.54 -13.15
C LYS A 59 -8.42 -5.72 -12.51
N ALA A 60 -8.20 -6.94 -12.02
CA ALA A 60 -7.12 -7.71 -12.62
C ALA A 60 -7.66 -8.34 -13.92
N LYS A 61 -7.66 -7.58 -15.03
CA LYS A 61 -7.60 -8.19 -16.35
C LYS A 61 -6.20 -8.81 -16.46
N ALA A 62 -6.07 -10.06 -16.04
CA ALA A 62 -5.03 -10.90 -16.57
C ALA A 62 -5.45 -11.27 -17.99
N ASP A 63 -5.09 -10.38 -18.93
CA ASP A 63 -4.81 -10.75 -20.31
C ASP A 63 -3.72 -11.85 -20.30
N PHE A 64 -4.09 -13.10 -20.01
CA PHE A 64 -3.28 -14.25 -20.42
C PHE A 64 -3.71 -14.59 -21.85
N LYS A 65 -3.26 -13.75 -22.79
CA LYS A 65 -3.22 -14.10 -24.20
C LYS A 65 -2.03 -15.04 -24.42
N SER A 66 -2.30 -16.34 -24.36
CA SER A 66 -1.57 -17.37 -25.11
C SER A 66 -2.66 -18.23 -25.76
N GLY A 67 -3.06 -18.08 -27.02
CA GLY A 67 -2.22 -17.88 -28.19
C GLY A 67 -1.71 -19.23 -28.68
N ALA A 68 -2.47 -19.88 -29.58
CA ALA A 68 -2.08 -20.95 -30.51
C ALA A 68 -1.58 -22.28 -29.86
N LYS A 69 -1.89 -23.48 -30.33
CA LYS A 69 -2.26 -24.01 -31.65
C LYS A 69 -2.86 -25.40 -31.43
#